data_AF-A0A6G0HEJ2-F1
#
_entry.id   AF-A0A6G0HEJ2-F1
#
_cell.length_a   1.000
_cell.length_b   1.000
_cell.length_c   1.000
_cell.angle_alpha   90.00
_cell.angle_beta   90.00
_cell.angle_gamma   90.00
#
_symmetry.space_group_name_H-M   'P 1'
#
loop_
_entity.id
_entity.type
_entity.pdbx_description
1 polymer ?
#
loop_
_entity_poly.entity_id
_entity_poly.type
_entity_poly.pdbx_seq_one_letter_code
_entity_poly.pdbx_strand_id
1 'polypeptide(L)'
;MSSPDEANANANVEEKILQYEKFISDVMRRDLQRLLEQRDSSLQDSQQLKTDVDLGCNFYVQAEVTSCCNPAPSLPVCQRGLVRIFVAVGYGFFVEMTHEEALRFIDKKTNQLTAFTDQLTKDSSKIKANIRMVLEGLRELQGLSDLPESRRREVY
;
A
#
# COMPACT_ATOMS: atom_id res chain seq x y z
N MET A 1 -43.23 7.33 56.71
CA MET A 1 -43.04 8.73 57.14
C MET A 1 -41.53 8.92 57.22
N SER A 2 -40.91 9.40 56.15
CA SER A 2 -39.46 9.60 56.07
C SER A 2 -39.06 10.78 56.97
N SER A 3 -37.96 10.64 57.71
CA SER A 3 -37.50 11.65 58.67
C SER A 3 -37.03 12.93 57.95
N PRO A 4 -37.23 14.13 58.52
CA PRO A 4 -36.87 15.40 57.87
C PRO A 4 -35.38 15.54 57.54
N ASP A 5 -34.50 14.78 58.21
CA ASP A 5 -33.06 14.76 57.94
C ASP A 5 -32.70 13.98 56.66
N GLU A 6 -33.46 12.95 56.27
CA GLU A 6 -33.22 12.17 55.05
C GLU A 6 -33.61 12.96 53.78
N ALA A 7 -34.65 13.79 53.86
CA ALA A 7 -35.07 14.65 52.76
C ALA A 7 -34.01 15.73 52.43
N ASN A 8 -33.33 16.26 53.44
CA ASN A 8 -32.27 17.27 53.27
C ASN A 8 -30.98 16.65 52.70
N ALA A 9 -30.62 15.44 53.13
CA ALA A 9 -29.49 14.70 52.58
C ALA A 9 -29.70 14.36 51.09
N ASN A 10 -30.90 13.91 50.72
CA ASN A 10 -31.24 13.58 49.34
C ASN A 10 -31.25 14.82 48.42
N ALA A 11 -31.77 15.96 48.90
CA ALA A 11 -31.75 17.21 48.15
C ALA A 11 -30.30 17.71 47.86
N ASN A 12 -29.39 17.58 48.83
CA ASN A 12 -27.98 17.93 48.67
C ASN A 12 -27.26 16.99 47.69
N VAL A 13 -27.61 15.70 47.69
CA VAL A 13 -27.08 14.74 46.71
C VAL A 13 -27.60 15.06 45.31
N GLU A 14 -28.87 15.41 45.15
CA GLU A 14 -29.48 15.77 43.86
C GLU A 14 -28.88 17.06 43.28
N GLU A 15 -28.61 18.06 44.12
CA GLU A 15 -27.92 19.29 43.71
C GLU A 15 -26.48 18.99 43.21
N LYS A 16 -25.75 18.11 43.90
CA LYS A 16 -24.42 17.66 43.47
C LYS A 16 -24.48 16.89 42.15
N ILE A 17 -25.49 16.04 41.96
CA ILE A 17 -25.69 15.31 40.69
C ILE A 17 -25.89 16.31 39.55
N LEU A 18 -26.75 17.32 39.71
CA LEU A 18 -26.97 18.36 38.70
C LEU A 18 -25.68 19.16 38.41
N GLN A 19 -24.89 19.47 39.44
CA GLN A 19 -23.60 20.13 39.25
C GLN A 19 -22.61 19.25 38.48
N TYR A 20 -22.56 17.94 38.75
CA TYR A 20 -21.72 17.01 38.01
C TYR A 20 -22.19 16.80 36.57
N GLU A 21 -23.49 16.68 36.32
CA GLU A 21 -24.05 16.59 34.96
C GLU A 21 -23.72 17.83 34.14
N LYS A 22 -23.86 19.01 34.75
CA LYS A 22 -23.47 20.27 34.14
C LYS A 22 -21.97 20.31 33.87
N PHE A 23 -21.14 19.88 34.80
CA PHE A 23 -19.70 19.86 34.60
C PHE A 23 -19.26 18.88 33.51
N ILE A 24 -19.85 17.67 33.46
CA ILE A 24 -19.58 16.68 32.42
C ILE A 24 -20.00 17.21 31.05
N SER A 25 -21.19 17.78 30.93
CA SER A 25 -21.72 18.28 29.67
C SER A 25 -21.02 19.55 29.19
N ASP A 26 -20.78 20.51 30.09
CA ASP A 26 -20.21 21.78 29.73
C ASP A 26 -18.69 21.72 29.66
N VAL A 27 -17.98 21.09 30.59
CA VAL A 27 -16.51 21.12 30.59
C VAL A 27 -15.96 19.91 29.85
N MET A 28 -16.30 18.71 30.29
CA MET A 28 -15.64 17.50 29.80
C MET A 28 -15.96 17.20 28.33
N ARG A 29 -17.22 17.39 27.88
CA ARG A 29 -17.54 17.22 26.46
C ARG A 29 -16.85 18.27 25.58
N ARG A 30 -16.79 19.53 26.02
CA ARG A 30 -16.09 20.59 25.28
C ARG A 30 -14.60 20.30 25.20
N ASP A 31 -13.97 19.87 26.29
CA ASP A 31 -12.54 19.56 26.30
C ASP A 31 -12.21 18.29 25.51
N LEU A 32 -13.06 17.26 25.59
CA LEU A 32 -12.93 16.10 24.71
C LEU A 32 -13.05 16.49 23.24
N GLN A 33 -14.02 17.35 22.90
CA GLN A 33 -14.18 17.85 21.53
C GLN A 33 -12.94 18.63 21.07
N ARG A 34 -12.40 19.52 21.90
CA ARG A 34 -11.14 20.24 21.60
C ARG A 34 -9.96 19.31 21.40
N LEU A 35 -9.82 18.28 22.25
CA LEU A 35 -8.73 17.30 22.13
C LEU A 35 -8.89 16.45 20.85
N LEU A 36 -10.12 16.12 20.47
CA LEU A 36 -10.41 15.43 19.22
C LEU A 36 -10.08 16.33 18.02
N GLU A 37 -10.52 17.60 18.02
CA GLU A 37 -10.22 18.58 16.98
C GLU A 37 -8.71 18.84 16.84
N GLN A 38 -7.98 18.98 17.95
CA GLN A 38 -6.52 19.17 17.95
C GLN A 38 -5.77 17.92 17.46
N ARG A 39 -6.27 16.73 17.77
CA ARG A 39 -5.73 15.47 17.25
C ARG A 39 -6.00 15.34 15.75
N ASP A 40 -7.20 15.71 15.29
CA ASP A 40 -7.55 15.64 13.89
C ASP A 40 -6.81 16.70 13.05
N SER A 41 -6.60 17.91 13.58
CA SER A 41 -5.81 18.95 12.89
C SER A 41 -4.35 18.52 12.71
N SER A 42 -3.73 17.94 13.74
CA SER A 42 -2.34 17.46 13.64
C SER A 42 -2.17 16.25 12.71
N LEU A 43 -3.22 15.44 12.55
CA LEU A 43 -3.24 14.34 11.57
C LEU A 43 -3.50 14.81 10.13
N GLN A 44 -4.27 15.91 9.93
CA GLN A 44 -4.50 16.48 8.61
C GLN A 44 -3.20 17.01 7.97
N ASP A 45 -2.34 17.66 8.76
CA ASP A 45 -1.02 18.12 8.28
C ASP A 45 -0.11 16.96 7.85
N SER A 46 -0.36 15.75 8.37
CA SER A 46 0.39 14.53 8.03
C SER A 46 -0.21 13.75 6.86
N GLN A 47 -1.39 14.12 6.35
CA GLN A 47 -2.10 13.40 5.28
C GLN A 47 -1.81 13.92 3.87
N GLN A 48 -1.12 15.05 3.74
CA GLN A 48 -0.71 15.63 2.47
C GLN A 48 0.64 15.07 2.02
N LEU A 49 0.62 13.96 1.28
CA LEU A 49 1.83 13.37 0.72
C LEU A 49 2.22 14.12 -0.57
N LYS A 50 3.32 14.86 -0.54
CA LYS A 50 3.89 15.48 -1.74
C LYS A 50 4.69 14.44 -2.52
N THR A 51 4.40 14.28 -3.80
CA THR A 51 5.04 13.31 -4.69
C THR A 51 5.41 13.97 -6.00
N ASP A 52 6.59 13.69 -6.52
CA ASP A 52 6.97 14.12 -7.87
C ASP A 52 6.50 13.06 -8.89
N VAL A 53 5.67 13.48 -9.83
CA VAL A 53 5.10 12.63 -10.88
C VAL A 53 5.80 12.94 -12.20
N ASP A 54 6.33 11.90 -12.84
CA ASP A 54 6.92 11.99 -14.18
C ASP A 54 5.81 12.04 -15.24
N LEU A 55 5.79 13.09 -16.05
CA LEU A 55 4.86 13.25 -17.17
C LEU A 55 5.51 12.85 -18.52
N GLY A 56 6.78 12.44 -18.51
CA GLY A 56 7.53 11.97 -19.66
C GLY A 56 8.84 12.73 -19.88
N CYS A 57 9.80 12.08 -20.55
CA CYS A 57 11.11 12.67 -20.88
C CYS A 57 11.85 13.27 -19.67
N ASN A 58 11.79 12.61 -18.49
CA ASN A 58 12.36 13.10 -17.23
C ASN A 58 11.79 14.48 -16.81
N PHE A 59 10.53 14.78 -17.16
CA PHE A 59 9.83 15.99 -16.74
C PHE A 59 8.94 15.68 -15.53
N TYR A 60 9.38 16.17 -14.37
CA TYR A 60 8.72 15.92 -13.09
C TYR A 60 7.88 17.11 -12.65
N VAL A 61 6.69 16.83 -12.12
CA VAL A 61 5.79 17.82 -11.53
C VAL A 61 5.45 17.41 -10.11
N GLN A 62 5.57 18.34 -9.18
CA GLN A 62 5.15 18.12 -7.80
C GLN A 62 3.61 18.06 -7.74
N ALA A 63 3.11 16.91 -7.28
CA ALA A 63 1.70 16.66 -7.05
C ALA A 63 1.47 16.40 -5.56
N GLU A 64 0.23 16.63 -5.12
CA GLU A 64 -0.21 16.32 -3.78
C GLU A 64 -1.16 15.12 -3.85
N VAL A 65 -0.81 14.04 -3.16
CA VAL A 65 -1.65 12.85 -3.05
C VAL A 65 -2.54 13.02 -1.82
N THR A 66 -3.79 13.42 -2.06
CA THR A 66 -4.80 13.43 -1.02
C THR A 66 -5.22 11.99 -0.74
N SER A 67 -4.76 11.45 0.40
CA SER A 67 -5.11 10.09 0.86
C SER A 67 -6.60 9.94 1.23
N CYS A 68 -7.33 11.04 1.27
CA CYS A 68 -8.74 11.11 1.50
C CYS A 68 -9.46 11.18 0.16
N CYS A 69 -10.31 10.19 -0.12
CA CYS A 69 -11.46 10.40 -0.97
C CYS A 69 -12.09 11.77 -0.63
N ASN A 70 -12.22 12.65 -1.62
CA ASN A 70 -12.88 13.94 -1.46
C ASN A 70 -14.17 13.72 -0.65
N PRO A 71 -14.29 14.27 0.56
CA PRO A 71 -15.55 14.13 1.27
C PRO A 71 -16.58 14.92 0.46
N ALA A 72 -17.51 14.22 -0.17
CA ALA A 72 -18.78 14.83 -0.49
C ALA A 72 -19.31 15.45 0.81
N PRO A 73 -19.92 16.65 0.78
CA PRO A 73 -20.30 17.41 1.98
C PRO A 73 -21.26 16.68 2.93
N SER A 74 -21.72 15.47 2.59
CA SER A 74 -22.63 14.63 3.36
C SER A 74 -21.98 13.51 4.19
N LEU A 75 -20.67 13.24 4.12
CA LEU A 75 -20.04 12.16 4.91
C LEU A 75 -18.75 12.62 5.64
N PRO A 76 -18.80 12.88 6.97
CA PRO A 76 -17.66 13.40 7.73
C PRO A 76 -16.68 12.32 8.22
N VAL A 77 -16.55 11.20 7.50
CA VAL A 77 -15.64 10.12 7.92
C VAL A 77 -14.87 9.62 6.71
N CYS A 78 -13.61 10.03 6.61
CA CYS A 78 -12.61 9.31 5.81
C CYS A 78 -12.47 7.92 6.45
N GLN A 79 -13.24 6.96 5.95
CA GLN A 79 -13.12 5.59 6.42
C GLN A 79 -11.75 5.08 5.98
N ARG A 80 -10.84 5.04 6.95
CA ARG A 80 -9.44 4.62 6.83
C ARG A 80 -9.41 3.22 6.20
N GLY A 81 -9.21 3.13 4.89
CA GLY A 81 -9.07 1.81 4.23
C GLY A 81 -9.43 1.67 2.76
N LEU A 82 -9.90 2.70 2.04
CA LEU A 82 -10.31 2.53 0.63
C LEU A 82 -9.48 3.39 -0.34
N VAL A 83 -8.16 3.36 -0.20
CA VAL A 83 -7.28 3.86 -1.27
C VAL A 83 -7.39 2.89 -2.45
N ARG A 84 -8.00 3.38 -3.53
CA ARG A 84 -8.14 2.64 -4.78
C ARG A 84 -7.06 3.10 -5.75
N ILE A 85 -6.42 2.14 -6.40
CA ILE A 85 -5.39 2.39 -7.40
C ILE A 85 -5.75 1.69 -8.71
N PHE A 86 -5.36 2.29 -9.82
CA PHE A 86 -5.50 1.69 -11.13
C PHE A 86 -4.30 0.78 -11.42
N VAL A 87 -4.56 -0.51 -11.64
CA VAL A 87 -3.54 -1.50 -11.97
C VAL A 87 -3.69 -1.91 -13.42
N ALA A 88 -2.59 -1.84 -14.18
CA ALA A 88 -2.54 -2.27 -15.57
C ALA A 88 -2.58 -3.81 -15.67
N VAL A 89 -3.69 -4.35 -16.16
CA VAL A 89 -3.87 -5.80 -16.31
C VAL A 89 -3.32 -6.32 -17.64
N GLY A 90 -3.38 -5.51 -18.71
CA GLY A 90 -2.87 -5.83 -20.05
C GLY A 90 -3.74 -5.26 -21.16
N TYR A 91 -3.27 -5.29 -22.41
CA TYR A 91 -4.01 -4.83 -23.61
C TYR A 91 -4.58 -3.40 -23.50
N GLY A 92 -3.93 -2.52 -22.73
CA GLY A 92 -4.42 -1.15 -22.50
C GLY A 92 -5.56 -1.03 -21.49
N PHE A 93 -5.92 -2.11 -20.80
CA PHE A 93 -6.94 -2.09 -19.75
C PHE A 93 -6.33 -1.87 -18.36
N PHE A 94 -7.04 -1.06 -17.57
CA PHE A 94 -6.72 -0.74 -16.19
C PHE A 94 -7.91 -1.08 -15.31
N VAL A 95 -7.63 -1.71 -14.16
CA VAL A 95 -8.66 -2.10 -13.20
C VAL A 95 -8.43 -1.33 -11.91
N GLU A 96 -9.49 -0.74 -11.38
CA GLU A 96 -9.49 -0.09 -10.08
C GLU A 96 -9.58 -1.16 -8.97
N MET A 97 -8.56 -1.25 -8.12
CA MET A 97 -8.45 -2.26 -7.08
C MET A 97 -8.06 -1.62 -5.74
N THR A 98 -8.40 -2.28 -4.64
CA THR A 98 -7.88 -1.89 -3.32
C THR A 98 -6.39 -2.22 -3.22
N HIS A 99 -5.70 -1.59 -2.28
CA HIS A 99 -4.27 -1.83 -2.05
C HIS A 99 -3.94 -3.31 -1.81
N GLU A 100 -4.71 -4.01 -0.99
CA GLU A 100 -4.49 -5.42 -0.69
C GLU A 100 -4.72 -6.34 -1.91
N GLU A 101 -5.74 -6.03 -2.71
CA GLU A 101 -6.03 -6.76 -3.95
C GLU A 101 -4.92 -6.58 -4.98
N ALA A 102 -4.39 -5.35 -5.09
CA ALA A 102 -3.29 -5.04 -5.98
C ALA A 102 -2.01 -5.79 -5.60
N LEU A 103 -1.69 -5.90 -4.30
CA LEU A 103 -0.56 -6.71 -3.83
C LEU A 103 -0.71 -8.18 -4.24
N ARG A 104 -1.88 -8.78 -4.01
CA ARG A 104 -2.15 -10.16 -4.44
C ARG A 104 -2.03 -10.34 -5.95
N PHE A 105 -2.47 -9.34 -6.73
CA PHE A 105 -2.33 -9.36 -8.19
C PHE A 105 -0.85 -9.28 -8.62
N ILE A 106 -0.07 -8.39 -8.01
CA ILE A 106 1.35 -8.23 -8.29
C ILE A 106 2.09 -9.54 -7.99
N ASP A 107 1.86 -10.15 -6.83
CA ASP A 107 2.50 -11.41 -6.46
C ASP A 107 2.19 -12.53 -7.45
N LYS A 108 0.91 -12.65 -7.84
CA LYS A 108 0.48 -13.63 -8.85
C LYS A 108 1.17 -13.40 -10.18
N LYS A 109 1.23 -12.15 -10.65
CA LYS A 109 1.87 -11.79 -11.92
C LYS A 109 3.37 -12.03 -11.87
N THR A 110 4.05 -11.65 -10.79
CA THR A 110 5.48 -11.93 -10.55
C THR A 110 5.76 -13.43 -10.63
N ASN A 111 5.01 -14.24 -9.89
CA ASN A 111 5.19 -15.71 -9.90
C ASN A 111 4.99 -16.31 -11.30
N GLN A 112 4.00 -15.82 -12.05
CA GLN A 112 3.76 -16.27 -13.42
C GLN A 112 4.92 -15.90 -14.36
N LEU A 113 5.42 -14.67 -14.30
CA LEU A 113 6.54 -14.21 -15.12
C LEU A 113 7.85 -14.94 -14.75
N THR A 114 8.10 -15.17 -13.46
CA THR A 114 9.26 -15.95 -12.99
C THR A 114 9.21 -17.37 -13.52
N ALA A 115 8.07 -18.07 -13.39
CA ALA A 115 7.91 -19.43 -13.91
C ALA A 115 8.14 -19.52 -15.43
N PHE A 116 7.64 -18.53 -16.18
CA PHE A 116 7.87 -18.46 -17.63
C PHE A 116 9.35 -18.23 -17.97
N THR A 117 10.03 -17.38 -17.21
CA THR A 117 11.46 -17.10 -17.34
C THR A 117 12.30 -18.34 -17.06
N ASP A 118 11.95 -19.10 -16.02
CA ASP A 118 12.64 -20.34 -15.66
C ASP A 118 12.52 -21.40 -16.76
N GLN A 119 11.32 -21.54 -17.33
CA GLN A 119 11.09 -22.46 -18.44
C GLN A 119 11.90 -22.08 -19.68
N LEU A 120 11.89 -20.80 -20.07
CA LEU A 120 12.70 -20.30 -21.19
C LEU A 120 14.20 -20.46 -20.94
N THR A 121 14.64 -20.29 -19.69
CA THR A 121 16.05 -20.50 -19.28
C THR A 121 16.45 -21.96 -19.42
N LYS A 122 15.58 -22.88 -19.00
CA LYS A 122 15.79 -24.33 -19.15
C LYS A 122 15.85 -24.74 -20.61
N ASP A 123 14.94 -24.25 -21.44
CA ASP A 123 14.90 -24.60 -22.86
C ASP A 123 16.09 -24.00 -23.63
N SER A 124 16.47 -22.76 -23.32
CA SER A 124 17.71 -22.16 -23.84
C SER A 124 18.94 -22.97 -23.46
N SER A 125 19.00 -23.47 -22.22
CA SER A 125 20.12 -24.30 -21.75
C SER A 125 20.19 -25.64 -22.49
N LYS A 126 19.05 -26.29 -22.75
CA LYS A 126 18.99 -27.52 -23.57
C LYS A 126 19.49 -27.29 -24.99
N ILE A 127 19.03 -26.22 -25.64
CA ILE A 127 19.44 -25.89 -27.01
C ILE A 127 20.95 -25.60 -27.05
N LYS A 128 21.47 -24.81 -26.10
CA LYS A 128 22.92 -24.54 -25.99
C LYS A 128 23.72 -25.83 -25.80
N ALA A 129 23.23 -26.76 -24.97
CA ALA A 129 23.89 -28.04 -24.74
C ALA A 129 23.89 -28.92 -26.02
N ASN A 130 22.76 -29.00 -26.73
CA ASN A 130 22.64 -29.75 -27.98
C ASN A 130 23.57 -29.19 -29.06
N ILE A 131 23.62 -27.86 -29.24
CA ILE A 131 24.56 -27.20 -30.15
C ILE A 131 25.99 -27.56 -29.78
N ARG A 132 26.35 -27.46 -28.49
CA ARG A 132 27.69 -27.81 -28.03
C ARG A 132 28.01 -29.26 -28.36
N MET A 133 27.15 -30.20 -28.00
CA MET A 133 27.35 -31.64 -28.26
C MET A 133 27.62 -31.94 -29.75
N VAL A 134 26.84 -31.35 -30.66
CA VAL A 134 27.02 -31.56 -32.11
C VAL A 134 28.34 -30.95 -32.59
N LEU A 135 28.71 -29.76 -32.11
CA LEU A 135 29.98 -29.12 -32.46
C LEU A 135 31.19 -29.93 -31.98
N GLU A 136 31.12 -30.50 -30.77
CA GLU A 136 32.18 -31.39 -30.25
C GLU A 136 32.29 -32.66 -31.11
N GLY A 137 31.16 -33.31 -31.43
CA GLY A 137 31.16 -34.50 -32.29
C GLY A 137 31.68 -34.24 -33.71
N LEU A 138 31.36 -33.08 -34.30
CA LEU A 138 31.93 -32.68 -35.60
C LEU A 138 33.43 -32.41 -35.51
N ARG A 139 33.91 -31.79 -34.43
CA ARG A 139 35.34 -31.55 -34.20
C ARG A 139 36.12 -32.86 -34.15
N GLU A 140 35.61 -33.83 -33.40
CA GLU A 140 36.20 -35.17 -33.27
C GLU A 140 36.30 -35.88 -34.63
N LEU A 141 35.20 -35.87 -35.41
CA LEU A 141 35.17 -36.48 -36.75
C LEU A 141 36.12 -35.81 -37.75
N GLN A 142 36.40 -34.52 -37.59
CA GLN A 142 37.33 -33.76 -38.43
C GLN A 142 38.80 -33.88 -37.97
N GLY A 143 39.08 -34.55 -36.85
CA GLY A 143 40.43 -34.71 -36.31
C GLY A 143 41.09 -33.39 -35.87
N LEU A 144 40.29 -32.37 -35.57
CA LEU A 144 40.77 -31.07 -35.10
C LEU A 144 41.12 -31.14 -33.60
N SER A 145 42.28 -30.63 -33.21
CA SER A 145 42.69 -30.56 -31.80
C SER A 145 41.90 -29.51 -31.02
N ASP A 146 41.86 -29.66 -29.68
CA ASP A 146 41.17 -28.70 -28.82
C ASP A 146 41.75 -27.29 -28.98
N LEU A 147 40.87 -26.34 -29.30
CA LEU A 147 41.18 -24.92 -29.22
C LEU A 147 41.24 -24.53 -27.73
N PRO A 148 42.21 -23.72 -27.30
CA PRO A 148 42.22 -23.22 -25.92
C PRO A 148 40.92 -22.46 -25.67
N GLU A 149 40.29 -22.67 -24.51
CA GLU A 149 39.07 -21.96 -24.10
C GLU A 149 39.32 -20.45 -24.18
N SER A 150 38.89 -19.84 -25.29
CA SER A 150 38.89 -18.39 -25.42
C SER A 150 37.78 -17.90 -24.52
N ARG A 151 38.19 -17.41 -23.34
CA ARG A 151 37.37 -16.83 -22.27
C ARG A 151 36.17 -16.11 -22.90
N ARG A 152 34.98 -16.72 -22.81
CA ARG A 152 33.73 -16.15 -23.34
C ARG A 152 33.65 -14.71 -22.87
N ARG A 153 33.65 -13.76 -23.81
CA ARG A 153 33.27 -12.38 -23.49
C ARG A 153 31.79 -12.43 -23.16
N GLU A 154 31.46 -12.28 -21.89
CA GLU A 154 30.10 -12.03 -21.44
C GLU A 154 29.66 -10.72 -22.10
N VAL A 155 28.72 -10.82 -23.04
CA VAL A 155 28.04 -9.67 -23.60
C VAL A 155 26.95 -9.32 -22.59
N TYR A 156 27.18 -8.23 -21.87
CA TYR A 156 26.22 -7.60 -20.96
C TYR A 156 25.05 -7.02 -21.75
#